data_AF-A0A8E2AY33-F1
#
_entry.id   AF-A0A8E2AY33-F1
#
_cell.length_a   1.000
_cell.length_b   1.000
_cell.length_c   1.000
_cell.angle_alpha   90.00
_cell.angle_beta   90.00
_cell.angle_gamma   90.00
#
_symmetry.space_group_name_H-M   'P 1'
#
loop_
_entity.id
_entity.type
_entity.pdbx_description
1 polymer ?
#
loop_
_entity_poly.entity_id
_entity_poly.type
_entity_poly.pdbx_seq_one_letter_code
_entity_poly.pdbx_strand_id
1 'polypeptide(L)'
;MAPAVRCVSTKIGARAIVTPMPLSEKQRTHCAVKWILEASNAKPGETLEERLATQIITIIGEQEELLSPELKSEEYTQRLQSSALRKKGNVRSSRRS
;
A
#
# COMPACT_ATOMS: atom_id res chain seq x y z
N MET A 1 8.29 0.18 -5.25
CA MET A 1 7.58 0.63 -4.03
C MET A 1 8.60 1.04 -2.96
N ALA A 2 8.63 2.30 -2.54
CA ALA A 2 9.44 2.74 -1.41
C ALA A 2 8.63 3.72 -0.56
N PRO A 3 8.29 3.37 0.70
CA PRO A 3 7.34 4.16 1.49
C PRO A 3 7.88 5.56 1.73
N ALA A 4 7.05 6.59 1.65
CA ALA A 4 7.47 7.97 1.94
C ALA A 4 7.41 8.28 3.44
N VAL A 5 6.48 7.63 4.15
CA VAL A 5 6.21 7.84 5.57
C VAL A 5 6.06 6.50 6.28
N ARG A 6 6.38 6.47 7.58
CA ARG A 6 6.00 5.38 8.49
C ARG A 6 5.08 5.91 9.59
N CYS A 7 4.19 5.07 10.09
CA CYS A 7 3.38 5.42 11.26
C CYS A 7 4.13 5.03 12.53
N VAL A 8 4.27 5.98 13.47
CA VAL A 8 4.85 5.73 14.79
C VAL A 8 3.75 5.91 15.83
N SER A 9 3.56 4.91 16.68
CA SER A 9 2.61 4.97 17.78
C SER A 9 3.31 5.40 19.05
N THR A 10 2.87 6.52 19.64
CA THR A 10 3.35 7.01 20.93
C THR A 10 2.21 6.91 21.94
N LYS A 11 2.49 6.30 23.10
CA LYS A 11 1.51 6.20 24.19
C LYS A 11 1.60 7.44 25.07
N ILE A 12 0.48 8.16 25.21
CA ILE A 12 0.35 9.29 26.14
C ILE A 12 -0.78 8.95 27.12
N GLY A 13 -0.41 8.63 28.37
CA GLY A 13 -1.33 8.13 29.38
C GLY A 13 -1.99 6.81 28.95
N ALA A 14 -3.32 6.77 28.92
CA ALA A 14 -4.10 5.61 28.49
C ALA A 14 -4.33 5.51 26.97
N ARG A 15 -4.00 6.56 26.19
CA ARG A 15 -4.29 6.62 24.75
C ARG A 15 -3.02 6.43 23.92
N ALA A 16 -3.14 5.62 22.85
CA ALA A 16 -2.13 5.54 21.79
C ALA A 16 -2.43 6.58 20.71
N ILE A 17 -1.44 7.38 20.35
CA ILE A 17 -1.50 8.37 19.27
C ILE A 17 -0.58 7.89 18.15
N VAL A 18 -1.13 7.76 16.95
CA VAL A 18 -0.38 7.35 15.75
C VAL A 18 -0.05 8.59 14.94
N THR A 19 1.24 8.85 14.74
CA THR A 19 1.73 10.01 14.00
C THR A 19 2.49 9.55 12.75
N PRO A 20 2.20 10.10 11.56
CA PRO A 20 2.99 9.82 10.36
C PRO A 20 4.34 10.55 10.45
N MET A 21 5.42 9.82 10.22
CA MET A 21 6.79 10.33 10.24
C MET A 21 7.42 10.15 8.85
N PRO A 22 7.98 11.22 8.24
CA PRO A 22 8.67 11.11 6.97
C PRO A 22 9.94 10.27 7.09
N LEU A 23 10.23 9.51 6.05
CA LEU A 23 11.42 8.66 5.96
C LEU A 23 12.50 9.33 5.11
N SER A 24 13.76 9.23 5.55
CA SER A 24 14.91 9.61 4.72
C SER A 24 15.11 8.62 3.57
N GLU A 25 15.71 9.05 2.47
CA GLU A 25 15.90 8.21 1.28
C GLU A 25 16.52 6.85 1.59
N LYS A 26 17.57 6.81 2.42
CA LYS A 26 18.18 5.55 2.90
C LYS A 26 17.18 4.63 3.59
N GLN A 27 16.32 5.18 4.46
CA GLN A 27 15.29 4.40 5.15
C GLN A 27 14.24 3.88 4.17
N ARG A 28 13.84 4.70 3.20
CA ARG A 28 12.88 4.32 2.16
C ARG A 28 13.38 3.15 1.34
N THR A 29 14.63 3.22 0.87
CA THR A 29 15.28 2.17 0.08
C THR A 29 15.42 0.88 0.89
N HIS A 30 15.88 0.98 2.14
CA HIS A 30 15.98 -0.19 3.01
C HIS A 30 14.62 -0.88 3.23
N CYS A 31 13.58 -0.10 3.55
CA CYS A 31 12.23 -0.64 3.71
C CYS A 31 11.72 -1.29 2.42
N ALA A 32 11.95 -0.66 1.26
CA ALA A 32 11.58 -1.20 -0.04
C ALA A 32 12.23 -2.57 -0.29
N VAL A 33 13.55 -2.66 -0.16
CA VAL A 33 14.31 -3.90 -0.39
C VAL A 33 13.84 -5.00 0.56
N LYS A 34 13.66 -4.67 1.85
CA LYS A 34 13.17 -5.61 2.85
C LYS A 34 11.79 -6.16 2.48
N TRP A 35 10.85 -5.30 2.10
CA TRP A 35 9.50 -5.74 1.72
C TRP A 35 9.49 -6.58 0.45
N ILE A 36 10.34 -6.26 -0.54
CA ILE A 36 10.45 -7.05 -1.77
C ILE A 36 10.99 -8.46 -1.46
N LEU A 37 11.99 -8.56 -0.58
CA LEU A 37 12.54 -9.85 -0.13
C LEU A 37 11.51 -10.65 0.70
N GLU A 38 10.75 -9.99 1.57
CA GLU A 38 9.68 -10.65 2.34
C GLU A 38 8.56 -11.14 1.42
N ALA A 39 8.19 -10.35 0.41
CA ALA A 39 7.17 -10.72 -0.57
C ALA A 39 7.61 -11.86 -1.50
N SER A 40 8.90 -11.93 -1.86
CA SER A 40 9.41 -13.01 -2.72
C SER A 40 9.33 -14.37 -2.04
N ASN A 41 9.35 -14.45 -0.71
CA ASN A 41 9.18 -15.72 0.02
C ASN A 41 7.82 -16.39 -0.23
N ALA A 42 6.79 -15.63 -0.61
CA ALA A 42 5.48 -16.18 -0.94
C ALA A 42 5.37 -16.67 -2.39
N LYS A 43 6.38 -16.44 -3.24
CA LYS A 43 6.38 -16.85 -4.64
C LYS A 43 6.83 -18.31 -4.79
N PRO A 44 6.32 -19.03 -5.82
CA PRO A 44 6.81 -20.37 -6.14
C PRO A 44 8.25 -20.29 -6.70
N GLY A 45 9.08 -21.28 -6.37
CA GLY A 45 10.48 -21.39 -6.82
C GLY A 45 11.36 -22.03 -5.75
N GLU A 46 12.30 -22.86 -6.18
CA GLU A 46 13.19 -23.60 -5.27
C GLU A 46 14.24 -22.66 -4.68
N THR A 47 14.87 -21.86 -5.55
CA THR A 47 15.94 -20.93 -5.18
C THR A 47 15.40 -19.53 -4.84
N LEU A 48 16.15 -18.77 -4.05
CA LEU A 48 15.76 -17.40 -3.67
C LEU A 48 15.84 -16.46 -4.88
N GLU A 49 16.81 -16.70 -5.75
CA GLU A 49 17.08 -15.97 -6.98
C GLU A 49 15.89 -16.04 -7.93
N GLU A 50 15.32 -17.23 -8.14
CA GLU A 50 14.12 -17.44 -8.96
C GLU A 50 12.91 -16.71 -8.39
N ARG A 51 12.66 -16.86 -7.09
CA ARG A 51 11.52 -16.20 -6.42
C ARG A 51 11.64 -14.69 -6.50
N LEU A 52 12.84 -14.15 -6.27
CA LEU A 52 13.12 -12.73 -6.32
C LEU A 52 12.98 -12.18 -7.75
N ALA A 53 13.53 -12.88 -8.75
CA ALA A 53 13.37 -12.49 -10.15
C ALA A 53 11.89 -12.44 -10.56
N THR A 54 11.12 -13.47 -10.20
CA THR A 54 9.67 -13.53 -10.46
C THR A 54 8.92 -12.39 -9.78
N GLN A 55 9.27 -12.07 -8.52
CA GLN A 55 8.70 -10.95 -7.80
C GLN A 55 8.99 -9.61 -8.48
N ILE A 56 10.23 -9.40 -8.96
CA ILE A 56 10.60 -8.16 -9.67
C ILE A 56 9.80 -8.00 -10.96
N ILE A 57 9.69 -9.05 -11.77
CA ILE A 57 8.89 -9.03 -13.01
C ILE A 57 7.43 -8.69 -12.70
N THR A 58 6.86 -9.32 -11.66
CA THR A 58 5.49 -9.04 -11.22
C THR A 58 5.31 -7.56 -10.87
N ILE A 59 6.23 -7.00 -10.05
CA ILE A 59 6.16 -5.58 -9.64
C ILE A 59 6.24 -4.65 -10.85
N ILE A 60 7.10 -4.95 -11.84
CA ILE A 60 7.24 -4.11 -13.04
C ILE A 60 5.93 -4.13 -13.85
N GLY A 61 5.33 -5.31 -14.04
CA GLY A 61 4.04 -5.43 -14.73
C GLY A 61 2.90 -4.69 -14.01
N GLU A 62 2.81 -4.83 -12.69
CA GLU A 62 1.83 -4.09 -11.88
C GLU A 62 2.04 -2.57 -11.95
N GLN A 63 3.29 -2.10 -12.01
CA GLN A 63 3.57 -0.66 -12.17
C GLN A 63 3.08 -0.15 -13.52
N GLU A 64 3.31 -0.89 -14.60
CA GLU A 64 2.82 -0.54 -15.94
C GLU A 64 1.29 -0.47 -15.98
N GLU A 65 0.61 -1.46 -15.40
CA GLU A 65 -0.85 -1.46 -15.27
C GLU A 65 -1.35 -0.25 -14.46
N LEU A 66 -0.74 0.06 -13.32
CA LEU A 66 -1.10 1.23 -12.51
C LEU A 66 -0.83 2.57 -13.21
N LEU A 67 0.15 2.62 -14.11
CA LEU A 67 0.50 3.81 -14.88
C LEU A 67 -0.35 3.97 -16.15
N SER A 68 -1.10 2.93 -16.53
CA SER A 68 -1.98 2.94 -17.70
C SER A 68 -2.95 4.13 -17.64
N PRO A 69 -3.19 4.81 -18.77
CA PRO A 69 -3.97 6.05 -18.82
C PRO A 69 -5.44 5.84 -18.46
N GLU A 70 -5.97 4.62 -18.58
CA GLU A 70 -7.36 4.28 -18.27
C GLU A 70 -7.71 4.51 -16.78
N LEU A 71 -6.76 4.25 -15.87
CA LEU A 71 -6.90 4.53 -14.44
C LEU A 71 -6.71 6.02 -14.08
N LYS A 72 -6.17 6.83 -14.99
CA LYS A 72 -5.98 8.29 -14.84
C LYS A 72 -7.13 9.11 -15.43
N SER A 73 -8.16 8.47 -16.00
CA SER A 73 -9.33 9.19 -16.49
C SER A 73 -10.06 9.88 -15.33
N GLU A 74 -10.39 11.17 -15.49
CA GLU A 74 -11.15 11.94 -14.49
C GLU A 74 -12.45 11.23 -14.10
N GLU A 75 -13.08 10.55 -15.07
CA GLU A 75 -14.30 9.76 -14.86
C GLU A 75 -14.12 8.59 -13.87
N TYR A 76 -12.98 7.91 -13.88
CA TYR A 76 -12.69 6.79 -12.95
C TYR A 76 -12.56 7.31 -11.51
N THR A 77 -11.88 8.43 -11.33
CA THR A 77 -11.74 9.07 -10.01
C THR A 77 -13.08 9.59 -9.48
N GLN A 78 -13.91 10.19 -10.35
CA GLN A 78 -15.25 10.66 -10.00
C GLN A 78 -16.18 9.49 -9.63
N ARG A 79 -16.08 8.34 -10.31
CA ARG A 79 -16.83 7.11 -9.96
C ARG A 79 -16.44 6.56 -8.59
N LEU A 80 -15.15 6.52 -8.27
CA LEU A 80 -14.69 6.09 -6.95
C LEU A 80 -15.14 7.04 -5.84
N GLN A 81 -15.07 8.36 -6.06
CA GLN A 81 -15.59 9.35 -5.11
C GLN A 81 -17.11 9.19 -4.91
N SER A 82 -17.86 9.05 -6.00
CA SER A 82 -19.32 8.86 -5.98
C SER A 82 -19.74 7.58 -5.25
N SER A 83 -19.01 6.48 -5.44
CA SER A 83 -19.28 5.19 -4.79
C SER A 83 -18.86 5.17 -3.31
N ALA A 84 -17.78 5.87 -2.94
CA ALA A 84 -17.35 6.03 -1.55
C ALA A 84 -18.35 6.87 -0.72
N LEU A 85 -18.90 7.94 -1.31
CA LEU A 85 -19.93 8.78 -0.67
C LEU A 85 -21.21 7.97 -0.37
N ARG A 86 -21.58 7.03 -1.25
CA ARG A 86 -22.70 6.10 -1.03
C ARG A 86 -22.47 5.16 0.16
N LYS A 87 -21.25 4.62 0.31
CA LYS A 87 -20.92 3.74 1.45
C LYS A 87 -20.85 4.48 2.79
N LYS A 88 -20.49 5.77 2.79
CA LYS A 88 -20.46 6.61 4.02
C LYS A 88 -21.83 6.75 4.68
N GLY A 89 -22.92 6.67 3.91
CA GLY A 89 -24.30 6.64 4.45
C GLY A 89 -24.64 5.36 5.23
N ASN A 90 -24.04 4.22 4.85
CA ASN A 90 -24.35 2.91 5.43
C ASN A 90 -23.65 2.62 6.77
N VAL A 91 -22.60 3.38 7.11
CA VAL A 91 -21.86 3.20 8.39
C VAL A 91 -22.66 3.74 9.59
N ARG A 92 -23.68 4.59 9.35
CA ARG A 92 -24.54 5.15 10.41
C ARG A 92 -25.69 4.23 10.81
N SER A 93 -26.14 3.31 9.93
CA SER A 93 -27.26 2.40 10.22
C SER A 93 -26.85 1.14 11.00
N SER A 94 -25.57 0.73 10.97
CA SER A 94 -25.10 -0.46 11.71
C SER A 94 -24.69 -0.19 13.17
N ARG A 95 -24.86 1.04 13.68
CA ARG A 95 -24.58 1.41 15.09
C ARG A 95 -25.82 1.38 15.99
N ARG A 96 -26.97 0.95 15.47
CA ARG A 96 -28.21 0.71 16.23
C ARG A 96 -28.68 -0.72 15.99
N SER A 97 -28.04 -1.66 16.68
CA SER A 97 -28.49 -3.06 16.83
C SER A 97 -27.70 -3.67 17.98
#